data_AF-A0AAD9V6V3-F1
#
_entry.id   AF-A0AAD9V6V3-F1
#
_cell.length_a   1.000
_cell.length_b   1.000
_cell.length_c   1.000
_cell.angle_alpha   90.00
_cell.angle_beta   90.00
_cell.angle_gamma   90.00
#
_symmetry.space_group_name_H-M   'P 1'
#
loop_
_entity.id
_entity.type
_entity.pdbx_description
1 polymer ?
#
loop_
_entity_poly.entity_id
_entity_poly.type
_entity_poly.pdbx_seq_one_letter_code
_entity_poly.pdbx_strand_id
1 'polypeptide(L)'
;MNSYTDIRSGIDKWFERLYTKVLRLSELVGSAEERPRVNHRGTTPAETAKEYWKRAVAIPFLDIVSSELKSRFSHEKRAHYELCALVPEVISKKDENAVTSLLNVLKEKWEHILPLPAAFESELFRWSNHWNRQEAMPDESVTSIMASHADGIFFPNIRELLKILAVLPIGSTEAERSFFCLRRLHTWLRSTMTTDRLSDLSVIAMHGNTMVALETDRICRAFMELHPRRMTEPSLFGQ
;
A
#
# COMPACT_ATOMS: atom_id res chain seq x y z
N MET A 1 17.28 -7.61 2.63
CA MET A 1 16.92 -7.53 1.20
C MET A 1 17.73 -8.49 0.31
N ASN A 2 18.72 -9.23 0.85
CA ASN A 2 19.62 -10.09 0.07
C ASN A 2 18.99 -11.41 -0.41
N SER A 3 17.87 -11.86 0.17
CA SER A 3 17.34 -13.20 -0.11
C SER A 3 17.00 -13.45 -1.60
N TYR A 4 16.43 -12.48 -2.32
CA TYR A 4 16.06 -12.68 -3.73
C TYR A 4 17.25 -12.58 -4.68
N THR A 5 18.25 -11.75 -4.38
CA THR A 5 19.51 -11.72 -5.13
C THR A 5 20.32 -12.99 -4.91
N ASP A 6 20.25 -13.55 -3.70
CA ASP A 6 20.88 -14.83 -3.34
C ASP A 6 20.17 -16.02 -4.01
N ILE A 7 18.83 -15.97 -4.10
CA ILE A 7 18.05 -16.94 -4.88
C ILE A 7 18.38 -16.82 -6.36
N ARG A 8 18.58 -15.59 -6.88
CA ARG A 8 18.91 -15.35 -8.28
C ARG A 8 20.31 -15.82 -8.64
N SER A 9 21.28 -15.71 -7.73
CA SER A 9 22.64 -16.25 -7.91
C SER A 9 22.69 -17.77 -7.74
N GLY A 10 21.86 -18.33 -6.85
CA GLY A 10 21.67 -19.77 -6.64
C GLY A 10 20.53 -20.39 -7.45
N ILE A 11 20.14 -19.79 -8.59
CA ILE A 11 18.87 -20.09 -9.26
C ILE A 11 18.75 -21.56 -9.68
N ASP A 12 19.85 -22.19 -10.10
CA ASP A 12 19.81 -23.58 -10.55
C ASP A 12 19.42 -24.54 -9.41
N LYS A 13 20.06 -24.40 -8.24
CA LYS A 13 19.75 -25.22 -7.06
C LYS A 13 18.36 -24.94 -6.50
N TRP A 14 17.93 -23.68 -6.52
CA TRP A 14 16.61 -23.30 -6.05
C TRP A 14 15.51 -23.79 -6.98
N PHE A 15 15.68 -23.59 -8.29
CA PHE A 15 14.72 -24.02 -9.30
C PHE A 15 14.64 -25.53 -9.37
N GLU A 16 15.73 -26.27 -9.17
CA GLU A 16 15.70 -27.73 -9.04
C GLU A 16 14.69 -28.19 -7.99
N ARG A 17 14.80 -27.64 -6.78
CA ARG A 17 13.94 -27.99 -5.65
C ARG A 17 12.48 -27.59 -5.90
N LEU A 18 12.26 -26.42 -6.51
CA LEU A 18 10.93 -25.97 -6.88
C LEU A 18 10.32 -26.91 -7.93
N TYR A 19 11.09 -27.26 -8.95
CA TYR A 19 10.65 -28.10 -10.06
C TYR A 19 10.23 -29.49 -9.59
N THR A 20 11.03 -30.14 -8.74
CA THR A 20 10.67 -31.44 -8.16
C THR A 20 9.39 -31.38 -7.34
N LYS A 21 9.16 -30.28 -6.59
CA LYS A 21 7.90 -30.10 -5.84
C LYS A 21 6.70 -29.94 -6.78
N VAL A 22 6.84 -29.14 -7.83
CA VAL A 22 5.78 -28.92 -8.82
C VAL A 22 5.44 -30.23 -9.55
N LEU A 23 6.43 -31.03 -9.92
CA LEU A 23 6.21 -32.35 -10.53
C LEU A 23 5.42 -33.30 -9.61
N ARG A 24 5.79 -33.40 -8.33
CA ARG A 24 5.05 -34.21 -7.35
C ARG A 24 3.61 -33.75 -7.19
N LEU A 25 3.36 -32.43 -7.21
CA LEU A 25 2.02 -31.87 -7.15
C LEU A 25 1.22 -32.15 -8.44
N SER A 26 1.89 -32.14 -9.59
CA SER A 26 1.29 -32.47 -10.88
C SER A 26 0.84 -33.93 -10.93
N GLU A 27 1.66 -34.85 -10.41
CA GLU A 27 1.32 -36.28 -10.27
C GLU A 27 0.08 -36.50 -9.41
N LEU A 28 -0.04 -35.78 -8.28
CA LEU A 28 -1.22 -35.82 -7.41
C LEU A 28 -2.51 -35.35 -8.10
N VAL A 29 -2.39 -34.44 -9.06
CA VAL A 29 -3.52 -33.87 -9.81
C VAL A 29 -3.80 -34.63 -11.12
N GLY A 30 -2.95 -35.61 -11.49
CA GLY A 30 -3.07 -36.37 -12.73
C GLY A 30 -2.66 -35.58 -13.98
N SER A 31 -1.91 -34.50 -13.81
CA SER A 31 -1.45 -33.63 -14.90
C SER A 31 -0.04 -34.04 -15.36
N ALA A 32 0.20 -34.02 -16.67
CA ALA A 32 1.50 -34.30 -17.26
C ALA A 32 2.37 -33.03 -17.42
N GLU A 33 3.68 -33.20 -17.46
CA GLU A 33 4.63 -32.12 -17.78
C GLU A 33 4.48 -31.71 -19.25
N GLU A 34 3.74 -30.63 -19.50
CA GLU A 34 3.56 -30.08 -20.84
C GLU A 34 4.50 -28.89 -21.11
N ARG A 35 5.12 -28.91 -22.30
CA ARG A 35 5.85 -27.76 -22.85
C ARG A 35 4.86 -26.87 -23.62
N PRO A 36 4.82 -25.55 -23.36
CA PRO A 36 4.00 -24.67 -24.19
C PRO A 36 4.50 -24.68 -25.64
N ARG A 37 3.56 -24.62 -26.58
CA ARG A 37 3.84 -24.74 -28.02
C ARG A 37 4.86 -23.68 -28.46
N VAL A 38 5.97 -24.14 -29.05
CA VAL A 38 7.05 -23.29 -29.55
C VAL A 38 6.59 -22.65 -30.86
N ASN A 39 6.34 -21.34 -30.86
CA ASN A 39 6.13 -20.58 -32.09
C ASN A 39 7.44 -19.91 -32.51
N HIS A 40 7.76 -19.93 -33.81
CA HIS A 40 9.02 -19.42 -34.40
C HIS A 40 9.29 -17.90 -34.22
N ARG A 41 8.50 -17.19 -33.39
CA ARG A 41 8.71 -15.78 -33.06
C ARG A 41 8.68 -15.62 -31.53
N GLY A 42 9.86 -15.49 -30.93
CA GLY A 42 10.02 -15.08 -29.52
C GLY A 42 10.02 -16.20 -28.47
N THR A 43 10.03 -17.48 -28.85
CA THR A 43 10.11 -18.55 -27.85
C THR A 43 11.53 -18.66 -27.27
N THR A 44 11.65 -18.63 -25.95
CA THR A 44 12.92 -18.80 -25.25
C THR A 44 13.54 -20.17 -25.59
N PRO A 45 14.77 -20.23 -26.14
CA PRO A 45 15.40 -21.49 -26.50
C PRO A 45 15.71 -22.31 -25.23
N ALA A 46 15.29 -23.58 -25.24
CA ALA A 46 15.48 -24.53 -24.16
C ALA A 46 15.37 -25.96 -24.69
N GLU A 47 16.25 -26.84 -24.20
CA GLU A 47 16.32 -28.25 -24.62
C GLU A 47 15.33 -29.11 -23.85
N THR A 48 15.05 -28.74 -22.59
CA THR A 48 14.08 -29.42 -21.71
C THR A 48 12.95 -28.48 -21.28
N ALA A 49 11.78 -29.03 -20.92
CA ALA A 49 10.68 -28.25 -20.37
C ALA A 49 11.10 -27.52 -19.07
N LYS A 50 11.91 -28.17 -18.25
CA LYS A 50 12.55 -27.56 -17.07
C LYS A 50 13.36 -26.32 -17.40
N GLU A 51 14.24 -26.38 -18.41
CA GLU A 51 15.01 -25.21 -18.84
C GLU A 51 14.13 -24.11 -19.39
N TYR A 52 13.07 -24.47 -20.12
CA TYR A 52 12.11 -23.52 -20.64
C TYR A 52 11.45 -22.75 -19.49
N TRP A 53 10.85 -23.44 -18.52
CA TRP A 53 10.17 -22.83 -17.38
C TRP A 53 11.12 -22.01 -16.50
N LYS A 54 12.38 -22.45 -16.37
CA LYS A 54 13.43 -21.68 -15.68
C LYS A 54 13.67 -20.32 -16.36
N ARG A 55 13.90 -20.33 -17.68
CA ARG A 55 14.28 -19.14 -18.45
C ARG A 55 13.10 -18.22 -18.77
N ALA A 56 11.93 -18.78 -19.06
CA ALA A 56 10.76 -18.01 -19.49
C ALA A 56 9.92 -17.49 -18.32
N VAL A 57 9.93 -18.17 -17.16
CA VAL A 57 9.06 -17.82 -16.03
C VAL A 57 9.87 -17.50 -14.77
N ALA A 58 10.66 -18.45 -14.26
CA ALA A 58 11.27 -18.28 -12.93
C ALA A 58 12.26 -17.11 -12.88
N ILE A 59 13.15 -16.99 -13.86
CA ILE A 59 14.11 -15.89 -13.93
C ILE A 59 13.41 -14.54 -14.11
N PRO A 60 12.56 -14.33 -15.16
CA PRO A 60 11.87 -13.05 -15.33
C PRO A 60 11.01 -12.67 -14.13
N PHE A 61 10.32 -13.63 -13.51
CA PHE A 61 9.53 -13.38 -12.30
C PHE A 61 10.39 -12.89 -11.14
N LEU A 62 11.51 -13.55 -10.86
CA LEU A 62 12.42 -13.13 -9.79
C LEU A 62 13.05 -11.76 -10.07
N ASP A 63 13.38 -11.48 -11.32
CA ASP A 63 13.95 -10.19 -11.72
C ASP A 63 12.90 -9.07 -11.56
N ILE A 64 11.64 -9.31 -11.95
CA ILE A 64 10.52 -8.39 -11.74
C ILE A 64 10.28 -8.16 -10.25
N VAL A 65 10.12 -9.22 -9.45
CA VAL A 65 9.88 -9.10 -8.00
C VAL A 65 11.02 -8.36 -7.32
N SER A 66 12.27 -8.67 -7.69
CA SER A 66 13.44 -7.98 -7.15
C SER A 66 13.45 -6.50 -7.54
N SER A 67 13.13 -6.17 -8.79
CA SER A 67 13.03 -4.80 -9.28
C SER A 67 11.94 -4.02 -8.58
N GLU A 68 10.74 -4.61 -8.45
CA GLU A 68 9.61 -4.01 -7.75
C GLU A 68 9.90 -3.78 -6.27
N LEU A 69 10.53 -4.74 -5.59
CA LEU A 69 10.95 -4.56 -4.20
C LEU A 69 11.97 -3.44 -4.05
N LYS A 70 12.99 -3.39 -4.94
CA LYS A 70 13.98 -2.30 -4.96
C LYS A 70 13.33 -0.94 -5.23
N SER A 71 12.38 -0.89 -6.17
CA SER A 71 11.63 0.31 -6.52
C SER A 71 10.72 0.76 -5.38
N ARG A 72 10.04 -0.15 -4.67
CA ARG A 72 9.11 0.15 -3.58
C ARG A 72 9.82 0.58 -2.30
N PHE A 73 10.96 -0.03 -1.97
CA PHE A 73 11.77 0.29 -0.79
C PHE A 73 13.00 1.13 -1.13
N SER A 74 12.91 1.96 -2.18
CA SER A 74 13.96 2.94 -2.49
C SER A 74 14.14 3.93 -1.34
N HIS A 75 15.30 4.57 -1.25
CA HIS A 75 15.61 5.54 -0.19
C HIS A 75 14.52 6.60 -0.01
N GLU A 76 14.06 7.17 -1.13
CA GLU A 76 13.02 8.22 -1.13
C GLU A 76 11.65 7.71 -0.63
N LYS A 77 11.24 6.52 -1.05
CA LYS A 77 9.96 5.94 -0.61
C LYS A 77 10.04 5.46 0.83
N ARG A 78 11.20 4.96 1.24
CA ARG A 78 11.47 4.51 2.61
C ARG A 78 11.40 5.64 3.63
N ALA A 79 11.77 6.87 3.27
CA ALA A 79 11.70 8.03 4.16
C ALA A 79 10.29 8.27 4.76
N HIS A 80 9.23 7.87 4.06
CA HIS A 80 7.86 7.92 4.59
C HIS A 80 7.61 6.85 5.65
N TYR A 81 8.16 5.64 5.47
CA TYR A 81 8.05 4.55 6.44
C TYR A 81 8.95 4.76 7.67
N GLU A 82 10.01 5.57 7.55
CA GLU A 82 10.83 5.94 8.71
C GLU A 82 10.02 6.78 9.73
N LEU A 83 8.88 7.37 9.36
CA LEU A 83 7.95 7.95 10.35
C LEU A 83 7.41 6.91 11.34
N CYS A 84 7.26 5.64 10.92
CA CYS A 84 6.88 4.55 11.82
C CYS A 84 7.92 4.34 12.93
N ALA A 85 9.16 4.79 12.75
CA ALA A 85 10.16 4.76 13.80
C ALA A 85 9.85 5.68 14.97
N LEU A 86 8.93 6.64 14.83
CA LEU A 86 8.49 7.51 15.92
C LEU A 86 7.51 6.81 16.87
N VAL A 87 6.95 5.67 16.48
CA VAL A 87 6.07 4.86 17.33
C VAL A 87 6.88 4.40 18.56
N PRO A 88 6.35 4.54 19.79
CA PRO A 88 7.05 4.20 21.04
C PRO A 88 7.74 2.84 21.03
N GLU A 89 7.03 1.80 20.56
CA GLU A 89 7.54 0.44 20.51
C GLU A 89 8.73 0.25 19.54
N VAL A 90 8.83 1.10 18.52
CA VAL A 90 9.89 1.04 17.51
C VAL A 90 11.07 1.91 17.93
N ILE A 91 10.81 3.12 18.43
CA ILE A 91 11.87 4.04 18.83
C ILE A 91 12.65 3.53 20.04
N SER A 92 11.96 2.87 20.98
CA SER A 92 12.57 2.33 22.21
C SER A 92 13.57 1.20 21.95
N LYS A 93 13.49 0.55 20.78
CA LYS A 93 14.40 -0.53 20.38
C LYS A 93 15.60 -0.02 19.60
N LYS A 94 15.68 1.29 19.30
CA LYS A 94 16.77 1.90 18.54
C LYS A 94 17.87 2.39 19.47
N ASP A 95 19.11 2.09 19.08
CA ASP A 95 20.29 2.69 19.71
C ASP A 95 20.51 4.12 19.22
N GLU A 96 21.43 4.83 19.88
CA GLU A 96 21.72 6.24 19.59
C GLU A 96 22.17 6.46 18.12
N ASN A 97 22.92 5.51 17.56
CA ASN A 97 23.35 5.55 16.16
C ASN A 97 22.17 5.40 15.19
N ALA A 98 21.22 4.50 15.48
CA ALA A 98 20.01 4.36 14.67
C ALA A 98 19.10 5.58 14.78
N VAL A 99 19.02 6.22 15.95
CA VAL A 99 18.26 7.48 16.14
C VAL A 99 18.92 8.62 15.36
N THR A 100 20.25 8.71 15.35
CA THR A 100 20.98 9.71 14.54
C THR A 100 20.75 9.49 13.05
N SER A 101 20.77 8.24 12.60
CA SER A 101 20.46 7.90 11.21
C SER A 101 19.03 8.28 10.83
N LEU A 102 18.07 8.01 11.73
CA LEU A 102 16.66 8.39 11.57
C LEU A 102 16.51 9.91 11.47
N LEU A 103 17.20 10.66 12.33
CA LEU A 103 17.18 12.13 12.33
C LEU A 103 17.55 12.70 10.96
N ASN A 104 18.63 12.18 10.36
CA ASN A 104 19.11 12.66 9.06
C ASN A 104 18.07 12.43 7.95
N VAL A 105 17.46 11.24 7.92
CA VAL A 105 16.43 10.90 6.92
C VAL A 105 15.18 11.77 7.12
N LEU A 106 14.75 11.96 8.37
CA LEU A 106 13.57 12.77 8.67
C LEU A 106 13.80 14.26 8.40
N LYS A 107 14.99 14.80 8.70
CA LYS A 107 15.37 16.17 8.33
C LYS A 107 15.36 16.34 6.81
N GLU A 108 16.08 15.48 6.08
CA GLU A 108 16.16 15.57 4.61
C GLU A 108 14.77 15.59 3.95
N LYS A 109 13.83 14.78 4.44
CA LYS A 109 12.51 14.66 3.82
C LYS A 109 11.47 15.65 4.34
N TRP A 110 11.43 15.92 5.65
CA TRP A 110 10.28 16.56 6.31
C TRP A 110 10.58 17.93 6.92
N GLU A 111 11.83 18.40 6.89
CA GLU A 111 12.24 19.66 7.52
C GLU A 111 11.36 20.87 7.14
N HIS A 112 10.95 20.95 5.87
CA HIS A 112 10.10 22.03 5.35
C HIS A 112 8.67 22.08 5.92
N ILE A 113 8.19 21.01 6.56
CA ILE A 113 6.85 20.92 7.18
C ILE A 113 6.94 21.09 8.71
N LEU A 114 8.14 20.97 9.28
CA LEU A 114 8.32 21.03 10.71
C LEU A 114 8.02 22.44 11.27
N PRO A 115 7.25 22.55 12.36
CA PRO A 115 6.94 23.83 12.98
C PRO A 115 8.16 24.50 13.61
N LEU A 116 9.13 23.72 14.10
CA LEU A 116 10.36 24.23 14.71
C LEU A 116 11.59 23.39 14.33
N PRO A 117 12.10 23.49 13.09
CA PRO A 117 13.19 22.64 12.59
C PRO A 117 14.45 22.64 13.45
N ALA A 118 14.84 23.81 13.97
CA ALA A 118 16.04 23.98 14.79
C ALA A 118 16.01 23.18 16.10
N ALA A 119 14.81 22.88 16.63
CA ALA A 119 14.64 22.10 17.86
C ALA A 119 14.42 20.61 17.61
N PHE A 120 14.27 20.18 16.36
CA PHE A 120 13.85 18.81 16.05
C PHE A 120 14.81 17.74 16.56
N GLU A 121 16.12 18.02 16.50
CA GLU A 121 17.15 17.11 16.99
C GLU A 121 17.03 16.83 18.48
N SER A 122 17.03 17.88 19.30
CA SER A 122 16.91 17.75 20.75
C SER A 122 15.55 17.15 21.14
N GLU A 123 14.50 17.44 20.38
CA GLU A 123 13.18 16.87 20.56
C GLU A 123 13.15 15.35 20.28
N LEU A 124 13.76 14.89 19.18
CA LEU A 124 13.83 13.48 18.83
C LEU A 124 14.59 12.66 19.86
N PHE A 125 15.74 13.17 20.34
CA PHE A 125 16.49 12.51 21.41
C PHE A 125 15.71 12.48 22.73
N ARG A 126 15.00 13.57 23.08
CA ARG A 126 14.12 13.60 24.26
C ARG A 126 13.00 12.57 24.14
N TRP A 127 12.40 12.42 22.97
CA TRP A 127 11.35 11.43 22.71
C TRP A 127 11.87 9.99 22.81
N SER A 128 13.01 9.70 22.17
CA SER A 128 13.66 8.39 22.28
C SER A 128 13.98 8.05 23.74
N ASN A 129 14.62 8.98 24.46
CA ASN A 129 14.97 8.80 25.86
C ASN A 129 13.75 8.69 26.79
N HIS A 130 12.65 9.38 26.47
CA HIS A 130 11.41 9.27 27.22
C HIS A 130 10.88 7.83 27.15
N TRP A 131 10.80 7.24 25.96
CA TRP A 131 10.29 5.89 25.76
C TRP A 131 11.25 4.80 26.24
N ASN A 132 12.57 5.00 26.10
CA ASN A 132 13.57 4.07 26.66
C ASN A 132 13.48 3.90 28.18
N ARG A 133 12.90 4.87 28.89
CA ARG A 133 12.75 4.85 30.34
C ARG A 133 11.40 4.30 30.81
N GLN A 134 10.46 4.05 29.90
CA GLN A 134 9.16 3.50 30.24
C GLN A 134 9.26 1.98 30.39
N GLU A 135 8.76 1.43 31.50
CA GLU A 135 8.76 -0.01 31.75
C GLU A 135 7.67 -0.74 30.94
N ALA A 136 6.56 -0.06 30.66
CA ALA A 136 5.44 -0.58 29.89
C ALA A 136 5.16 0.30 28.67
N MET A 137 5.07 -0.32 27.50
CA MET A 137 4.72 0.38 26.27
C MET A 137 3.19 0.46 26.15
N PRO A 138 2.64 1.62 25.75
CA PRO A 138 1.22 1.74 25.49
C PRO A 138 0.86 0.92 24.24
N ASP A 139 -0.09 -0.01 24.38
CA ASP A 139 -0.73 -0.68 23.25
C ASP A 139 -1.82 0.24 22.67
N GLU A 140 -1.37 1.33 22.07
CA GLU A 140 -2.21 2.44 21.64
C GLU A 140 -2.03 2.72 20.14
N SER A 141 -3.10 3.20 19.51
CA SER A 141 -3.03 3.67 18.12
C SER A 141 -2.14 4.92 18.02
N VAL A 142 -1.58 5.17 16.82
CA VAL A 142 -0.81 6.40 16.52
C VAL A 142 -1.59 7.67 16.90
N THR A 143 -2.91 7.67 16.70
CA THR A 143 -3.78 8.78 17.07
C THR A 143 -3.89 9.00 18.57
N SER A 144 -3.92 7.92 19.36
CA SER A 144 -3.93 8.00 20.83
C SER A 144 -2.58 8.49 21.34
N ILE A 145 -1.47 7.91 20.84
CA ILE A 145 -0.10 8.34 21.18
C ILE A 145 0.10 9.84 20.90
N MET A 146 -0.39 10.32 19.76
CA MET A 146 -0.32 11.73 19.40
C MET A 146 -1.13 12.63 20.37
N ALA A 147 -2.24 12.14 20.90
CA ALA A 147 -3.10 12.91 21.81
C ALA A 147 -2.64 12.86 23.27
N SER A 148 -2.10 11.73 23.73
CA SER A 148 -1.73 11.49 25.13
C SER A 148 -0.28 11.83 25.45
N HIS A 149 0.64 11.72 24.49
CA HIS A 149 2.08 11.83 24.74
C HIS A 149 2.80 12.92 23.92
N ALA A 150 2.31 13.24 22.71
CA ALA A 150 2.91 14.25 21.84
C ALA A 150 2.33 15.65 22.11
N ASP A 151 2.62 16.21 23.28
CA ASP A 151 2.18 17.55 23.67
C ASP A 151 2.66 18.61 22.66
N GLY A 152 1.74 19.49 22.23
CA GLY A 152 2.03 20.52 21.24
C GLY A 152 3.06 21.57 21.68
N ILE A 153 3.42 21.60 22.97
CA ILE A 153 4.41 22.53 23.54
C ILE A 153 5.79 21.86 23.63
N PHE A 154 5.84 20.61 24.11
CA PHE A 154 7.10 19.91 24.36
C PHE A 154 7.61 19.12 23.16
N PHE A 155 6.69 18.65 22.31
CA PHE A 155 6.95 17.81 21.14
C PHE A 155 6.22 18.32 19.87
N PRO A 156 6.37 19.61 19.49
CA PRO A 156 5.66 20.18 18.35
C PRO A 156 6.01 19.52 17.01
N ASN A 157 7.28 19.17 16.79
CA ASN A 157 7.73 18.56 15.52
C ASN A 157 7.29 17.11 15.43
N ILE A 158 7.48 16.33 16.49
CA ILE A 158 7.08 14.92 16.54
C ILE A 158 5.58 14.80 16.39
N ARG A 159 4.81 15.70 17.00
CA ARG A 159 3.36 15.74 16.81
C ARG A 159 2.99 15.95 15.34
N GLU A 160 3.66 16.87 14.64
CA GLU A 160 3.40 17.11 13.22
C GLU A 160 3.75 15.89 12.36
N LEU A 161 4.88 15.24 12.64
CA LEU A 161 5.28 14.00 11.96
C LEU A 161 4.32 12.83 12.25
N LEU A 162 3.79 12.72 13.47
CA LEU A 162 2.78 11.72 13.83
C LEU A 162 1.42 11.99 13.16
N LYS A 163 1.05 13.26 12.93
CA LYS A 163 -0.14 13.59 12.11
C LYS A 163 0.03 13.09 10.68
N ILE A 164 1.20 13.33 10.08
CA ILE A 164 1.50 12.84 8.74
C ILE A 164 1.41 11.31 8.72
N LEU A 165 2.03 10.64 9.70
CA LEU A 165 1.96 9.18 9.83
C LEU A 165 0.51 8.66 9.92
N ALA A 166 -0.36 9.35 10.67
CA ALA A 166 -1.75 8.95 10.84
C ALA A 166 -2.60 9.08 9.56
N VAL A 167 -2.17 9.91 8.61
CA VAL A 167 -2.87 10.16 7.33
C VAL A 167 -2.23 9.40 6.17
N LEU A 168 -1.00 8.92 6.32
CA LEU A 168 -0.34 8.15 5.28
C LEU A 168 -1.04 6.80 5.06
N PRO A 169 -1.37 6.44 3.80
CA PRO A 169 -1.87 5.11 3.49
C PRO A 169 -0.71 4.10 3.60
N ILE A 170 -0.52 3.55 4.80
CA ILE A 170 0.54 2.55 5.07
C ILE A 170 0.15 1.16 4.49
N GLY A 171 -1.13 0.95 4.17
CA GLY A 171 -1.67 -0.32 3.67
C GLY A 171 -2.53 -0.21 2.41
N SER A 172 -2.86 -1.36 1.81
CA SER A 172 -3.76 -1.46 0.65
C SER A 172 -5.23 -1.29 0.98
N THR A 173 -5.61 -1.19 2.25
CA THR A 173 -7.02 -1.20 2.70
C THR A 173 -7.84 -0.05 2.13
N GLU A 174 -7.28 1.15 2.01
CA GLU A 174 -7.96 2.27 1.34
C GLU A 174 -8.12 2.03 -0.17
N ALA A 175 -7.08 1.50 -0.82
CA ALA A 175 -7.16 1.12 -2.23
C ALA A 175 -8.20 0.00 -2.45
N GLU A 176 -8.26 -0.99 -1.56
CA GLU A 176 -9.24 -2.08 -1.59
C GLU A 176 -10.67 -1.55 -1.42
N ARG A 177 -10.89 -0.58 -0.51
CA ARG A 177 -12.19 0.09 -0.36
C ARG A 177 -12.58 0.82 -1.66
N SER A 178 -11.65 1.54 -2.28
CA SER A 178 -11.85 2.22 -3.56
C SER A 178 -12.14 1.24 -4.70
N PHE A 179 -11.37 0.15 -4.81
CA PHE A 179 -11.60 -0.90 -5.80
C PHE A 179 -12.91 -1.67 -5.57
N PHE A 180 -13.29 -1.92 -4.32
CA PHE A 180 -14.56 -2.55 -3.98
C PHE A 180 -15.74 -1.64 -4.36
N CYS A 181 -15.65 -0.35 -4.05
CA CYS A 181 -16.65 0.65 -4.44
C CYS A 181 -16.78 0.70 -5.97
N LEU A 182 -15.65 0.82 -6.68
CA LEU A 182 -15.60 0.84 -8.15
C LEU A 182 -16.17 -0.45 -8.75
N ARG A 183 -15.81 -1.61 -8.22
CA ARG A 183 -16.36 -2.90 -8.67
C ARG A 183 -17.88 -2.92 -8.50
N ARG A 184 -18.41 -2.45 -7.37
CA ARG A 184 -19.87 -2.40 -7.14
C ARG A 184 -20.56 -1.47 -8.15
N LEU A 185 -20.02 -0.27 -8.39
CA LEU A 185 -20.56 0.68 -9.38
C LEU A 185 -20.49 0.10 -10.79
N HIS A 186 -19.34 -0.45 -11.18
CA HIS A 186 -19.09 -0.96 -12.53
C HIS A 186 -19.92 -2.21 -12.84
N THR A 187 -20.10 -3.12 -11.88
CA THR A 187 -20.97 -4.30 -12.07
C THR A 187 -22.42 -3.90 -12.26
N TRP A 188 -22.93 -2.92 -11.49
CA TRP A 188 -24.34 -2.56 -11.49
C TRP A 188 -24.75 -1.70 -12.70
N LEU A 189 -23.85 -0.84 -13.19
CA LEU A 189 -24.13 0.12 -14.26
C LEU A 189 -23.44 -0.21 -15.58
N ARG A 190 -22.93 -1.44 -15.76
CA ARG A 190 -22.10 -1.87 -16.91
C ARG A 190 -22.70 -1.53 -18.27
N SER A 191 -24.03 -1.55 -18.41
CA SER A 191 -24.74 -1.26 -19.66
C SER A 191 -24.83 0.23 -20.01
N THR A 192 -24.54 1.14 -19.07
CA THR A 192 -24.71 2.60 -19.23
C THR A 192 -23.46 3.41 -18.79
N MET A 193 -22.31 2.74 -18.63
CA MET A 193 -21.12 3.33 -18.04
C MET A 193 -20.19 3.96 -19.10
N THR A 194 -19.93 5.26 -18.98
CA THR A 194 -18.79 5.95 -19.63
C THR A 194 -17.67 6.17 -18.61
N THR A 195 -16.44 6.46 -19.08
CA THR A 195 -15.28 6.71 -18.20
C THR A 195 -15.52 7.87 -17.24
N ASP A 196 -16.08 8.96 -17.75
CA ASP A 196 -16.30 10.19 -16.98
C ASP A 196 -17.38 9.96 -15.91
N ARG A 197 -18.47 9.29 -16.30
CA ARG A 197 -19.55 8.92 -15.38
C ARG A 197 -19.08 7.99 -14.26
N LEU A 198 -18.17 7.05 -14.55
CA LEU A 198 -17.59 6.16 -13.54
C LEU A 198 -16.76 6.97 -12.53
N SER A 199 -15.92 7.89 -13.01
CA SER A 199 -15.09 8.75 -12.16
C SER A 199 -15.97 9.56 -11.21
N ASP A 200 -16.95 10.30 -11.75
CA ASP A 200 -17.83 11.16 -10.96
C ASP A 200 -18.63 10.37 -9.91
N LEU A 201 -19.21 9.24 -10.32
CA LEU A 201 -20.01 8.40 -9.44
C LEU A 201 -19.14 7.72 -8.36
N SER A 202 -17.89 7.40 -8.66
CA SER A 202 -16.96 6.83 -7.70
C SER A 202 -16.61 7.81 -6.59
N VAL A 203 -16.40 9.10 -6.91
CA VAL A 203 -16.15 10.16 -5.94
C VAL A 203 -17.37 10.33 -5.03
N ILE A 204 -18.57 10.40 -5.62
CA ILE A 204 -19.83 10.50 -4.86
C ILE A 204 -20.01 9.29 -3.95
N ALA A 205 -19.74 8.08 -4.42
CA ALA A 205 -19.93 6.88 -3.61
C ALA A 205 -18.88 6.71 -2.50
N MET A 206 -17.62 7.14 -2.73
CA MET A 206 -16.56 7.09 -1.72
C MET A 206 -16.77 8.13 -0.61
N HIS A 207 -17.17 9.34 -0.98
CA HIS A 207 -17.39 10.45 -0.05
C HIS A 207 -18.86 10.61 0.36
N GLY A 208 -19.73 9.70 -0.08
CA GLY A 208 -21.18 9.77 0.10
C GLY A 208 -21.60 9.97 1.55
N ASN A 209 -20.92 9.31 2.50
CA ASN A 209 -21.20 9.44 3.94
C ASN A 209 -20.89 10.85 4.49
N THR A 210 -19.87 11.53 3.96
CA THR A 210 -19.54 12.93 4.29
C THR A 210 -20.40 13.91 3.48
N MET A 211 -20.83 13.49 2.29
CA MET A 211 -21.76 14.18 1.39
C MET A 211 -23.24 14.00 1.76
N VAL A 212 -23.59 13.31 2.87
CA VAL A 212 -24.97 13.24 3.39
C VAL A 212 -25.53 14.65 3.72
N ALA A 213 -24.67 15.68 3.78
CA ALA A 213 -25.07 17.07 3.84
C ALA A 213 -25.55 17.67 2.50
N LEU A 214 -25.43 16.96 1.38
CA LEU A 214 -26.11 17.34 0.15
C LEU A 214 -27.60 17.06 0.34
N GLU A 215 -28.42 18.12 0.32
CA GLU A 215 -29.86 18.01 0.29
C GLU A 215 -30.28 17.09 -0.87
N THR A 216 -30.57 15.82 -0.56
CA THR A 216 -31.05 14.82 -1.53
C THR A 216 -32.24 15.36 -2.30
N ASP A 217 -33.09 16.15 -1.63
CA ASP A 217 -34.25 16.79 -2.20
C ASP A 217 -33.92 17.84 -3.26
N ARG A 218 -32.77 18.53 -3.16
CA ARG A 218 -32.29 19.44 -4.21
C ARG A 218 -31.81 18.66 -5.43
N ILE A 219 -31.07 17.58 -5.21
CA ILE A 219 -30.56 16.75 -6.30
C ILE A 219 -31.73 16.08 -7.03
N CYS A 220 -32.70 15.54 -6.29
CA CYS A 220 -33.93 15.00 -6.85
C CYS A 220 -34.69 16.06 -7.63
N ARG A 221 -34.84 17.29 -7.11
CA ARG A 221 -35.50 18.39 -7.84
C ARG A 221 -34.77 18.79 -9.12
N ALA A 222 -33.47 18.99 -9.08
CA ALA A 222 -32.67 19.30 -10.26
C ALA A 222 -32.74 18.18 -11.30
N PHE A 223 -32.70 16.91 -10.87
CA PHE A 223 -32.86 15.77 -11.77
C PHE A 223 -34.27 15.70 -12.39
N MET A 224 -35.31 16.00 -11.61
CA MET A 224 -36.69 16.07 -12.09
C MET A 224 -36.87 17.16 -13.16
N GLU A 225 -36.25 18.32 -12.98
CA GLU A 225 -36.27 19.41 -13.96
C GLU A 225 -35.55 19.04 -15.27
N LEU A 226 -34.41 18.35 -15.17
CA LEU A 226 -33.59 17.97 -16.33
C LEU A 226 -34.16 16.78 -17.11
N HIS A 227 -34.82 15.82 -16.44
CA HIS A 227 -35.28 14.57 -17.07
C HIS A 227 -36.73 14.16 -16.72
N PRO A 228 -37.75 14.92 -17.18
CA PRO A 228 -39.15 14.69 -16.81
C PRO A 228 -39.71 13.31 -17.20
N ARG A 229 -39.19 12.70 -18.28
CA ARG A 229 -39.71 11.45 -18.84
C ARG A 229 -39.29 10.20 -18.06
N ARG A 230 -38.16 10.25 -17.34
CA ARG A 230 -37.60 9.09 -16.60
C ARG A 230 -38.35 8.76 -15.31
N MET A 231 -39.29 9.61 -14.89
CA MET A 231 -40.07 9.45 -13.67
C MET A 231 -41.30 8.53 -13.84
N THR A 232 -41.61 8.15 -15.08
CA THR A 232 -42.76 7.25 -15.38
C THR A 232 -42.42 5.77 -15.30
N GLU A 233 -41.14 5.42 -15.10
CA GLU A 233 -40.76 4.03 -14.88
C GLU A 233 -40.81 3.69 -13.37
N PRO A 234 -41.54 2.63 -12.98
CA PRO A 234 -41.72 2.23 -11.57
C PRO A 234 -40.44 1.71 -10.88
N SER A 235 -39.29 1.77 -11.54
CA SER A 235 -38.01 1.19 -11.10
C SER A 235 -37.21 2.05 -10.12
N LEU A 236 -37.55 3.33 -9.93
CA LEU A 236 -36.80 4.27 -9.07
C LEU A 236 -37.24 4.29 -7.60
N PHE A 237 -38.44 3.80 -7.28
CA PHE A 237 -39.00 3.78 -5.92
C PHE A 237 -39.52 2.38 -5.54
N GLY A 238 -38.76 1.33 -5.89
CA GLY A 238 -39.03 -0.03 -5.42
C GLY A 238 -38.69 -0.18 -3.94
N GLN A 239 -39.68 -0.64 -3.17
CA GLN A 239 -39.65 -0.99 -1.74
C GLN A 239 -38.48 -1.89 -1.33
#